data_AF-A0A7M3MR15-F1
#
_entry.id   AF-A0A7M3MR15-F1
#
_cell.length_a   1.000
_cell.length_b   1.000
_cell.length_c   1.000
_cell.angle_alpha   90.00
_cell.angle_beta   90.00
_cell.angle_gamma   90.00
#
_symmetry.space_group_name_H-M   'P 1'
#
loop_
_entity.id
_entity.type
_entity.pdbx_description
1 polymer ?
#
loop_
_entity_poly.entity_id
_entity_poly.type
_entity_poly.pdbx_seq_one_letter_code
_entity_poly.pdbx_strand_id
1 'polypeptide(L)' 'MRLGPTELVIILIIVMLLFGAKRLPDLAGSIGTSMKEFRKATKDALDDEDDEDVEDDADASEETSDTSADPDTDPGR' A
#
# COMPACT_ATOMS: atom_id res chain seq x y z
N MET A 1 25.94 -2.56 16.81
CA MET A 1 24.69 -3.21 16.38
C MET A 1 24.00 -2.27 15.42
N ARG A 2 23.97 -2.60 14.14
CA ARG A 2 23.25 -1.83 13.11
C ARG A 2 22.06 -2.71 12.75
N LEU A 3 20.86 -2.14 12.79
CA LEU A 3 19.69 -2.76 12.20
C LEU A 3 19.97 -2.85 10.71
N GLY A 4 20.37 -4.04 10.27
CA GLY A 4 20.59 -4.31 8.87
C GLY A 4 19.26 -4.56 8.15
N PRO A 5 19.27 -4.58 6.82
CA PRO A 5 18.11 -5.00 6.04
C PRO A 5 17.61 -6.39 6.47
N THR A 6 18.50 -7.27 6.93
CA THR A 6 18.15 -8.60 7.46
C THR A 6 17.25 -8.54 8.71
N GLU A 7 17.62 -7.76 9.74
CA GLU A 7 16.75 -7.57 10.92
C GLU A 7 15.39 -6.97 10.55
N LEU A 8 15.36 -6.01 9.62
CA LEU A 8 14.11 -5.37 9.19
C LEU A 8 13.17 -6.38 8.53
N VAL A 9 13.69 -7.26 7.68
CA VAL A 9 12.91 -8.35 7.06
C VAL A 9 12.36 -9.31 8.12
N ILE A 10 13.15 -9.68 9.13
CA ILE A 10 12.68 -10.57 10.20
C ILE A 10 11.51 -9.92 10.97
N ILE A 11 11.63 -8.63 11.31
CA ILE A 11 10.56 -7.87 11.98
C ILE A 11 9.31 -7.81 11.10
N LEU A 12 9.48 -7.55 9.80
CA LEU A 12 8.37 -7.52 8.84
C LEU A 12 7.62 -8.85 8.81
N ILE A 13 8.34 -9.97 8.80
CA ILE A 13 7.73 -11.31 8.83
C ILE A 13 6.92 -11.51 10.12
N ILE A 14 7.45 -11.11 11.28
CA ILE A 14 6.74 -11.24 12.56
C ILE A 14 5.45 -10.40 12.54
N VAL A 15 5.52 -9.16 12.08
CA VAL A 15 4.35 -8.28 11.92
C VAL A 15 3.34 -8.92 10.96
N MET A 16 3.81 -9.50 9.85
CA MET A 16 2.95 -10.16 8.87
C MET A 16 2.29 -11.42 9.41
N LEU A 17 2.91 -12.14 10.35
CA LEU A 17 2.30 -13.27 11.04
C LEU A 17 1.23 -12.83 12.06
N LEU A 18 1.42 -11.70 12.73
CA LEU A 18 0.46 -11.17 13.71
C LEU A 18 -0.76 -10.52 13.05
N PHE A 19 -0.53 -9.70 12.03
CA PHE A 19 -1.58 -8.93 11.36
C PHE A 19 -2.09 -9.61 10.08
N GLY A 20 -1.31 -10.51 9.47
CA GLY A 20 -1.60 -11.13 8.18
C GLY A 20 -1.05 -10.34 6.99
N ALA A 21 -0.66 -11.05 5.93
CA ALA A 21 -0.12 -10.46 4.70
C ALA A 21 -1.10 -9.52 3.98
N LYS A 22 -2.41 -9.73 4.15
CA LYS A 22 -3.46 -8.93 3.52
C LYS A 22 -3.71 -7.58 4.22
N ARG A 23 -3.39 -7.47 5.52
CA ARG A 23 -3.69 -6.25 6.31
C ARG A 23 -2.67 -5.13 6.12
N LEU A 24 -1.42 -5.48 5.81
CA LEU A 24 -0.35 -4.51 5.58
C LEU A 24 -0.59 -3.64 4.32
N PRO A 25 -0.93 -4.20 3.14
CA PRO A 25 -1.25 -3.40 1.95
C PRO A 25 -2.57 -2.62 2.12
N ASP A 26 -3.62 -3.22 2.70
CA ASP A 26 -4.87 -2.50 3.01
C ASP A 26 -4.60 -1.23 3.84
N LEU A 27 -3.78 -1.37 4.89
CA LEU A 27 -3.42 -0.25 5.78
C LEU A 27 -2.51 0.76 5.08
N ALA A 28 -1.54 0.31 4.30
CA ALA A 28 -0.65 1.18 3.53
C ALA A 28 -1.41 1.99 2.47
N GLY A 29 -2.40 1.40 1.78
CA GLY A 29 -3.26 2.09 0.82
C GLY A 29 -4.05 3.21 1.49
N SER A 30 -4.76 2.90 2.58
CA SER A 30 -5.56 3.91 3.32
C SER A 30 -4.72 5.05 3.91
N ILE A 31 -3.56 4.74 4.50
CA ILE A 31 -2.62 5.75 5.02
C ILE A 31 -2.00 6.54 3.87
N GLY A 32 -1.68 5.89 2.76
CA GLY A 32 -1.10 6.51 1.57
C GLY A 32 -2.02 7.56 0.97
N THR A 33 -3.29 7.24 0.75
CA THR A 33 -4.29 8.19 0.26
C THR A 33 -4.44 9.39 1.22
N SER A 34 -4.55 9.14 2.53
CA SER A 34 -4.69 10.21 3.51
C SER A 34 -3.44 11.10 3.61
N MET A 35 -2.24 10.50 3.50
CA MET A 35 -0.98 11.24 3.45
C MET A 35 -0.84 12.04 2.15
N LYS A 36 -1.31 11.52 1.02
CA LYS A 36 -1.33 12.23 -0.28
C LYS A 36 -2.21 13.47 -0.21
N GLU A 37 -3.43 13.32 0.30
CA GLU A 37 -4.35 14.45 0.50
C GLU A 37 -3.81 15.46 1.51
N PHE A 38 -3.22 14.99 2.62
CA PHE A 38 -2.60 15.85 3.62
C PHE A 38 -1.42 16.65 3.04
N ARG A 39 -0.55 16.01 2.25
CA ARG A 39 0.57 16.67 1.57
C ARG A 39 0.09 17.69 0.56
N LYS A 40 -0.93 17.36 -0.22
CA LYS A 40 -1.54 18.28 -1.18
C LYS A 40 -2.12 19.51 -0.48
N ALA A 41 -2.96 19.31 0.54
CA ALA A 41 -3.55 20.42 1.30
C ALA A 41 -2.50 21.27 2.03
N THR A 42 -1.42 20.65 2.53
CA THR A 42 -0.32 21.38 3.16
C THR A 42 0.49 22.16 2.15
N LYS A 43 0.72 21.60 0.95
CA LYS A 43 1.39 22.30 -0.16
C LYS A 43 0.54 23.49 -0.61
N ASP A 44 -0.75 23.28 -0.89
CA ASP A 44 -1.67 24.35 -1.29
C ASP A 44 -1.79 25.46 -0.21
N ALA A 45 -1.61 25.13 1.07
CA ALA A 45 -1.63 26.11 2.17
C ALA A 45 -0.29 26.82 2.41
N LEU A 46 0.81 26.30 1.86
CA LEU A 46 2.16 26.88 1.98
C LEU A 46 2.61 27.58 0.68
N ASP A 47 2.12 27.15 -0.49
CA ASP A 47 2.47 27.64 -1.83
C ASP A 47 1.48 28.69 -2.36
N ASP A 48 1.16 29.72 -1.57
CA ASP A 48 0.59 30.96 -2.14
C ASP A 48 1.65 31.76 -2.95
N GLU A 49 2.89 31.26 -3.10
CA GLU A 49 4.00 32.01 -3.74
C GLU A 49 4.86 31.30 -4.80
N ASP A 50 4.82 29.99 -5.09
CA ASP A 50 5.62 29.45 -6.23
C ASP A 50 5.00 28.19 -6.88
N ASP A 51 4.58 28.36 -8.15
CA ASP A 51 4.18 27.31 -9.10
C ASP A 51 5.37 26.38 -9.38
N GLU A 52 5.44 25.19 -8.76
CA GLU A 52 6.18 24.06 -9.32
C GLU A 52 5.40 22.74 -9.17
N ASP A 53 4.93 22.25 -10.32
CA ASP A 53 4.29 20.96 -10.57
C ASP A 53 5.09 19.81 -9.96
N VAL A 54 4.45 19.04 -9.08
CA VAL A 54 4.88 17.67 -8.79
C VAL A 54 3.69 16.77 -9.05
N GLU A 55 3.62 16.29 -10.29
CA GLU A 55 2.76 15.18 -10.70
C GLU A 55 3.18 13.94 -9.91
N ASP A 56 2.50 13.69 -8.79
CA ASP A 56 2.66 12.45 -8.02
C ASP A 56 1.67 11.40 -8.58
N ASP A 57 2.06 10.84 -9.72
CA ASP A 57 1.58 9.57 -10.25
C ASP A 57 2.02 8.43 -9.31
N ALA A 58 1.18 8.18 -8.32
CA ALA A 58 1.20 6.93 -7.57
C ALA A 58 -0.14 6.24 -7.81
N ASP A 59 -0.36 5.84 -9.07
CA ASP A 59 -1.33 4.83 -9.44
C ASP A 59 -0.81 3.47 -8.95
N ALA A 60 -1.26 3.07 -7.77
CA ALA A 60 -1.12 1.71 -7.26
C ALA A 60 -2.39 1.35 -6.50
N SER A 61 -3.52 1.38 -7.21
CA SER A 61 -4.77 0.74 -6.76
C SER A 61 -4.96 -0.56 -7.56
N GLU A 62 -4.50 -1.64 -6.94
CA GLU A 62 -5.20 -2.93 -6.84
C GLU A 62 -6.14 -3.33 -7.99
N GLU A 63 -5.62 -4.16 -8.92
CA GLU A 63 -6.44 -5.15 -9.60
C GLU A 63 -6.56 -6.38 -8.68
N THR A 64 -7.67 -6.43 -7.95
CA THR A 64 -8.37 -7.62 -7.45
C THR A 64 -7.66 -8.97 -7.64
N SER A 65 -6.94 -9.41 -6.60
CA SER A 65 -6.71 -10.84 -6.37
C SER A 65 -7.99 -11.45 -5.79
N ASP A 66 -8.99 -11.63 -6.66
CA ASP A 66 -10.08 -12.59 -6.47
C ASP A 66 -10.16 -13.46 -7.73
N THR A 67 -9.19 -14.36 -7.85
CA THR A 67 -9.42 -15.63 -8.54
C THR A 67 -9.26 -16.71 -7.49
N SER A 68 -10.30 -16.85 -6.69
CA SER A 68 -10.71 -18.15 -6.20
C SER A 68 -11.08 -19.01 -7.43
N ALA A 69 -10.07 -19.47 -8.14
CA ALA A 69 -10.22 -20.55 -9.10
C ALA A 69 -10.56 -21.82 -8.29
N ASP A 70 -11.85 -22.09 -8.14
CA ASP A 70 -12.40 -23.43 -7.94
C ASP A 70 -12.59 -24.07 -9.32
N PRO A 71 -11.63 -24.85 -9.87
CA PRO A 71 -11.84 -25.62 -11.08
C PRO A 71 -12.28 -27.06 -10.73
N ASP A 72 -13.27 -27.27 -9.86
CA ASP A 72 -13.82 -28.62 -9.62
C ASP A 72 -15.33 -28.56 -9.32
N THR A 73 -16.09 -28.00 -10.28
CA THR A 73 -17.51 -28.35 -10.42
C THR A 73 -17.65 -29.35 -11.57
N ASP A 74 -17.78 -30.62 -11.17
CA ASP A 74 -18.52 -31.72 -11.80
C ASP A 74 -18.05 -32.27 -13.19
N PRO A 75 -17.42 -33.46 -13.24
CA PRO A 75 -17.22 -34.21 -14.47
C PRO A 75 -18.52 -34.95 -14.82
N GLY A 76 -19.47 -34.25 -15.44
CA GLY A 76 -20.82 -34.77 -15.60
C GLY A 76 -21.61 -34.21 -16.78
N ARG A 77 -21.09 -34.32 -18.02
CA ARG A 77 -21.91 -34.52 -19.24
C ARG A 77 -21.09 -34.81 -20.50
#